data_AF-A0A661MEG1-F1
#
_entry.id   AF-A0A661MEG1-F1
#
_cell.length_a   1.000
_cell.length_b   1.000
_cell.length_c   1.000
_cell.angle_alpha   90.00
_cell.angle_beta   90.00
_cell.angle_gamma   90.00
#
_symmetry.space_group_name_H-M   'P 1'
#
loop_
_entity.id
_entity.type
_entity.pdbx_description
1 polymer ?
#
loop_
_entity_poly.entity_id
_entity_poly.type
_entity_poly.pdbx_seq_one_letter_code
_entity_poly.pdbx_strand_id
1 'polypeptide(L)'
;IGERTKEEIGIQTWRAGDIAGEHTVLFGGIGERLELIHRAHSRDNFARGAVRAALWVVNQPTGLYDMQDVLGLKERYNSDVRKALR
;
A
#
# COMPACT_ATOMS: atom_id res chain seq x y z
N ILE A 1 29.23 2.84 -7.60
CA ILE A 1 27.98 3.50 -7.12
C ILE A 1 28.41 4.64 -6.21
N GLY A 2 27.82 5.84 -6.38
CA GLY A 2 28.16 7.06 -5.63
C GLY A 2 27.23 7.31 -4.42
N GLU A 3 27.38 8.48 -3.79
CA GLU A 3 26.54 8.91 -2.66
C GLU A 3 25.08 9.11 -3.09
N ARG A 4 24.14 8.70 -2.21
CA ARG A 4 22.70 8.83 -2.43
C ARG A 4 22.25 10.28 -2.16
N THR A 5 21.42 10.85 -3.03
CA THR A 5 20.79 12.15 -2.77
C THR A 5 19.62 12.04 -1.78
N LYS A 6 19.13 13.18 -1.29
CA LYS A 6 18.05 13.22 -0.29
C LYS A 6 16.68 12.89 -0.88
N GLU A 7 16.49 13.14 -2.17
CA GLU A 7 15.22 12.99 -2.88
C GLU A 7 15.07 11.63 -3.59
N GLU A 8 16.17 10.88 -3.69
CA GLU A 8 16.19 9.58 -4.34
C GLU A 8 15.31 8.55 -3.62
N ILE A 9 14.59 7.74 -4.40
CA ILE A 9 13.92 6.52 -3.94
C ILE A 9 14.58 5.32 -4.63
N GLY A 10 15.36 4.56 -3.86
CA GLY A 10 16.00 3.35 -4.35
C GLY A 10 14.98 2.24 -4.64
N ILE A 11 15.06 1.64 -5.83
CA ILE A 11 14.21 0.51 -6.24
C ILE A 11 15.10 -0.73 -6.38
N GLN A 12 14.70 -1.81 -5.71
CA GLN A 12 15.37 -3.10 -5.77
C GLN A 12 14.34 -4.19 -6.06
N THR A 13 14.70 -5.12 -6.93
CA THR A 13 13.76 -6.09 -7.47
C THR A 13 14.37 -7.49 -7.44
N TRP A 14 13.67 -8.41 -6.79
CA TRP A 14 14.09 -9.81 -6.67
C TRP A 14 13.21 -10.71 -7.54
N ARG A 15 13.82 -11.78 -8.04
CA ARG A 15 13.14 -12.87 -8.75
C ARG A 15 13.68 -14.17 -8.19
N ALA A 16 12.84 -14.93 -7.50
CA ALA A 16 13.24 -16.18 -6.86
C ALA A 16 12.06 -17.13 -6.75
N GLY A 17 12.25 -18.35 -7.24
CA GLY A 17 11.32 -19.47 -7.07
C GLY A 17 9.86 -19.14 -7.40
N ASP A 18 8.98 -19.55 -6.50
CA ASP A 18 7.52 -19.49 -6.58
C ASP A 18 6.91 -18.35 -5.73
N ILE A 19 7.73 -17.38 -5.30
CA ILE A 19 7.28 -16.26 -4.48
C ILE A 19 6.17 -15.49 -5.23
N ALA A 20 4.96 -15.52 -4.68
CA ALA A 20 3.80 -14.85 -5.29
C ALA A 20 3.93 -13.32 -5.28
N GLY A 21 4.57 -12.77 -4.25
CA GLY A 21 4.96 -11.36 -4.18
C GLY A 21 5.36 -10.92 -2.79
N GLU A 22 6.50 -10.23 -2.69
CA GLU A 22 6.95 -9.54 -1.48
C GLU A 22 7.32 -8.09 -1.85
N HIS A 23 6.83 -7.14 -1.05
CA HIS A 23 7.16 -5.73 -1.20
C HIS A 23 7.60 -5.19 0.16
N THR A 24 8.74 -4.51 0.18
CA THR A 24 9.30 -3.90 1.38
C THR A 24 9.56 -2.43 1.11
N VAL A 25 8.97 -1.57 1.93
CA VAL A 25 9.32 -0.15 2.01
C VAL A 25 10.16 0.05 3.26
N LEU A 26 11.33 0.64 3.09
CA LEU A 26 12.32 0.82 4.15
C LEU A 26 12.62 2.30 4.32
N PHE A 27 12.48 2.78 5.55
CA PHE A 27 12.89 4.11 5.99
C PHE A 27 14.09 3.96 6.91
N GLY A 28 15.25 4.43 6.47
CA GLY A 28 16.49 4.40 7.25
C GLY A 28 16.80 5.75 7.86
N GLY A 29 16.94 5.82 9.18
CA GLY A 29 17.43 6.97 9.91
C GLY A 29 18.81 6.70 10.52
N ILE A 30 19.40 7.70 11.17
CA ILE A 30 20.64 7.50 11.93
C ILE A 30 20.29 6.67 13.18
N GLY A 31 20.83 5.45 13.26
CA GLY A 31 20.66 4.58 14.43
C GLY A 31 19.35 3.77 14.45
N GLU A 32 18.47 3.93 13.47
CA GLU A 32 17.21 3.20 13.41
C GLU A 32 16.72 2.92 11.99
N ARG A 33 15.76 2.00 11.88
CA ARG A 33 15.10 1.65 10.63
C ARG A 33 13.67 1.21 10.86
N LEU A 34 12.76 1.72 10.03
CA LEU A 34 11.37 1.28 9.96
C LEU A 34 11.14 0.54 8.64
N GLU A 35 10.51 -0.62 8.72
CA GLU A 35 10.17 -1.44 7.56
C GLU A 35 8.68 -1.75 7.51
N LEU A 36 8.09 -1.55 6.33
CA LEU A 36 6.73 -1.96 6.02
C LEU A 36 6.81 -3.07 4.98
N ILE A 37 6.41 -4.28 5.39
CA ILE A 37 6.57 -5.48 4.57
C ILE A 37 5.20 -6.09 4.29
N HIS A 38 4.87 -6.28 3.00
CA HIS A 38 3.71 -7.04 2.55
C HIS A 38 4.16 -8.31 1.82
N ARG A 39 3.77 -9.47 2.38
CA ARG A 39 4.04 -10.80 1.82
C ARG A 39 2.73 -11.46 1.42
N ALA A 40 2.58 -11.77 0.13
CA ALA A 40 1.47 -12.57 -0.36
C ALA A 40 1.87 -14.04 -0.38
N HIS A 41 1.20 -14.88 0.43
CA HIS A 41 1.39 -16.33 0.38
C HIS A 41 0.71 -16.99 -0.83
N SER A 42 -0.38 -16.40 -1.34
CA SER A 42 -1.06 -16.85 -2.56
C SER A 42 -1.73 -15.68 -3.28
N ARG A 43 -2.18 -15.93 -4.51
CA ARG A 43 -2.95 -14.95 -5.29
C ARG A 43 -4.40 -14.79 -4.82
N ASP A 44 -4.87 -15.65 -3.92
CA ASP A 44 -6.26 -15.62 -3.44
C ASP A 44 -6.59 -14.36 -2.67
N ASN A 45 -5.59 -13.70 -2.06
CA ASN A 45 -5.77 -12.42 -1.39
C ASN A 45 -6.39 -11.38 -2.33
N PHE A 46 -5.92 -11.33 -3.59
CA PHE A 46 -6.42 -10.40 -4.60
C PHE A 46 -7.81 -10.80 -5.08
N ALA A 47 -8.05 -12.10 -5.29
CA ALA A 47 -9.37 -12.61 -5.68
C ALA A 47 -10.43 -12.31 -4.61
N ARG A 48 -10.12 -12.54 -3.33
CA ARG A 48 -10.99 -12.17 -2.20
C ARG A 48 -11.24 -10.67 -2.15
N GLY A 49 -10.21 -9.85 -2.40
CA GLY A 49 -10.35 -8.40 -2.50
C GLY A 49 -11.32 -7.97 -3.60
N ALA A 50 -11.22 -8.57 -4.79
CA ALA A 50 -12.11 -8.30 -5.92
C ALA A 50 -13.57 -8.70 -5.62
N VAL A 51 -13.79 -9.88 -5.03
CA VAL A 51 -15.15 -10.32 -4.61
C VAL A 51 -15.73 -9.38 -3.56
N ARG A 52 -14.91 -8.95 -2.58
CA ARG A 52 -15.32 -7.95 -1.58
C ARG A 52 -15.71 -6.63 -2.24
N ALA A 53 -14.92 -6.14 -3.18
CA ALA A 53 -15.22 -4.91 -3.92
C ALA A 53 -16.52 -5.03 -4.74
N ALA A 54 -16.75 -6.17 -5.38
CA ALA A 54 -17.99 -6.45 -6.11
C ALA A 54 -19.22 -6.46 -5.20
N LEU A 55 -19.14 -7.07 -4.01
CA LEU A 55 -20.24 -7.04 -3.03
C LEU A 55 -20.46 -5.64 -2.42
N TRP A 56 -19.40 -4.82 -2.34
CA TRP A 56 -19.48 -3.47 -1.82
C TRP A 56 -20.10 -2.49 -2.82
N VAL A 57 -19.70 -2.58 -4.11
CA VAL A 57 -20.04 -1.59 -5.14
C VAL A 57 -21.53 -1.59 -5.52
N VAL A 58 -22.24 -2.72 -5.37
CA VAL A 58 -23.68 -2.81 -5.69
C VAL A 58 -24.57 -1.90 -4.85
N ASN A 59 -24.06 -1.41 -3.72
CA ASN A 59 -24.77 -0.48 -2.83
C ASN A 59 -24.29 0.97 -2.96
N GLN A 60 -23.41 1.28 -3.91
CA GLN A 60 -22.82 2.61 -4.08
C GLN A 60 -23.48 3.37 -5.22
N PRO A 61 -23.51 4.71 -5.18
CA PRO A 61 -23.92 5.51 -6.33
C PRO A 61 -22.97 5.28 -7.53
N THR A 62 -23.36 5.72 -8.72
CA THR A 62 -22.49 5.67 -9.90
C THR A 62 -21.24 6.52 -9.66
N GLY A 63 -20.07 5.92 -9.85
CA GLY A 63 -18.80 6.59 -9.66
C GLY A 63 -17.60 5.70 -9.98
N LEU A 64 -16.41 6.29 -9.91
CA LEU A 64 -15.15 5.56 -9.99
C LEU A 64 -14.60 5.39 -8.57
N TYR A 65 -14.39 4.13 -8.19
CA TYR A 65 -13.97 3.75 -6.84
C TYR A 65 -12.65 2.97 -6.87
N ASP A 66 -11.92 3.03 -5.77
CA ASP A 66 -10.71 2.24 -5.53
C ASP A 66 -10.83 1.44 -4.21
N MET A 67 -9.80 0.65 -3.89
CA MET A 67 -9.81 -0.16 -2.68
C MET A 67 -9.75 0.67 -1.38
N GLN A 68 -9.32 1.94 -1.43
CA GLN A 68 -9.39 2.82 -0.27
C GLN A 68 -10.84 3.16 0.07
N ASP A 69 -11.72 3.26 -0.93
CA ASP A 69 -13.16 3.42 -0.73
C ASP A 69 -13.77 2.13 -0.13
N VAL A 70 -13.47 0.98 -0.74
CA VAL A 70 -13.94 -0.34 -0.29
C VAL A 70 -13.52 -0.66 1.16
N LEU A 71 -12.34 -0.18 1.57
CA LEU A 71 -11.79 -0.39 2.90
C LEU A 71 -12.09 0.76 3.88
N GLY A 72 -12.73 1.84 3.44
CA GLY A 72 -13.08 2.99 4.29
C GLY A 72 -11.86 3.81 4.77
N LEU A 73 -10.79 3.86 3.98
CA LEU A 73 -9.52 4.49 4.37
C LEU A 73 -9.41 5.97 3.98
N LYS A 74 -10.23 6.46 3.03
CA LYS A 74 -10.17 7.88 2.60
C LYS A 74 -10.65 8.86 3.68
N GLU A 75 -11.63 8.50 4.50
CA GLU A 75 -12.18 9.39 5.53
C GLU A 75 -11.18 9.70 6.66
N ARG A 76 -10.31 8.73 7.00
CA ARG A 76 -9.23 8.93 7.99
C ARG A 76 -8.14 9.87 7.49
N TYR A 77 -7.72 9.73 6.23
CA TYR A 77 -6.68 10.58 5.65
C TYR A 77 -7.04 12.08 5.67
N ASN A 78 -8.26 12.43 5.24
CA ASN A 78 -8.68 13.84 5.19
C ASN A 78 -8.91 14.47 6.57
N SER A 79 -9.32 13.68 7.57
CA SER A 79 -9.54 14.18 8.93
C SER A 79 -8.21 14.42 9.66
N ASP A 80 -7.24 13.52 9.52
CA ASP A 80 -5.91 13.65 10.12
C ASP A 80 -5.10 14.80 9.51
N VAL A 81 -5.11 14.96 8.18
CA VAL A 81 -4.45 16.09 7.50
C VAL A 81 -5.06 17.43 7.92
N ARG A 82 -6.40 17.54 7.98
CA ARG A 82 -7.08 18.76 8.44
C ARG A 82 -6.77 19.10 9.91
N LYS A 83 -6.49 18.09 10.74
CA LYS A 83 -6.12 18.27 12.15
C LYS A 83 -4.65 18.65 12.32
N ALA A 84 -3.76 18.13 11.48
CA ALA A 84 -2.32 18.46 11.50
C ALA A 84 -1.99 19.85 10.92
N LEU A 85 -2.90 20.43 10.14
CA LEU A 85 -2.78 21.79 9.58
C LEU A 85 -3.42 22.88 10.46
N ARG A 86 -3.84 22.56 11.67
CA ARG A 86 -4.29 23.48 12.72
C ARG A 86 -3.31 23.43 13.89
#